data_AF-A0A3S1LHG1-F1
#
_entry.id   AF-A0A3S1LHG1-F1
#
_cell.length_a   1.000
_cell.length_b   1.000
_cell.length_c   1.000
_cell.angle_alpha   90.00
_cell.angle_beta   90.00
_cell.angle_gamma   90.00
#
_symmetry.space_group_name_H-M   'P 1'
#
loop_
_entity.id
_entity.type
_entity.pdbx_description
1 polymer ?
#
loop_
_entity_poly.entity_id
_entity_poly.type
_entity_poly.pdbx_seq_one_letter_code
_entity_poly.pdbx_strand_id
1 'polypeptide(L)'
;MGASALVALLLDDWETPAKIRIVTALFAVGAALAFPIGLFAARLVSQGRRWEVAFAAAFVCLAAATIGLTAGLFALQYRSYYAEWHAPAFTRTWVLQFVFTTLIALYQFVVLGIRLYFPVGFIALFAAGVWFARQQR
;
A
#
# COMPACT_ATOMS: atom_id res chain seq x y z
N MET A 1 -2.76 5.01 -7.58
CA MET A 1 -2.77 3.58 -7.16
C MET A 1 -4.13 2.93 -7.38
N GLY A 2 -5.23 3.47 -6.86
CA GLY A 2 -6.58 2.94 -7.15
C GLY A 2 -6.87 2.74 -8.65
N ALA A 3 -6.58 3.75 -9.48
CA ALA A 3 -6.72 3.62 -10.94
C ALA A 3 -5.86 2.48 -11.55
N SER A 4 -4.65 2.24 -11.03
CA SER A 4 -3.80 1.12 -11.47
C SER A 4 -4.46 -0.22 -11.17
N ALA A 5 -4.95 -0.38 -9.94
CA ALA A 5 -5.66 -1.59 -9.53
C ALA A 5 -6.94 -1.78 -10.35
N LEU A 6 -7.71 -0.72 -10.58
CA LEU A 6 -8.93 -0.79 -11.39
C LEU A 6 -8.63 -1.27 -12.82
N VAL A 7 -7.62 -0.68 -13.48
CA VAL A 7 -7.23 -1.07 -14.84
C VAL A 7 -6.78 -2.53 -14.87
N ALA A 8 -5.91 -2.94 -13.95
CA ALA A 8 -5.43 -4.32 -13.90
C ALA A 8 -6.59 -5.33 -13.70
N LEU A 9 -7.50 -5.05 -12.76
CA LEU A 9 -8.62 -5.94 -12.46
C LEU A 9 -9.66 -5.99 -13.58
N LEU A 10 -9.86 -4.89 -14.31
CA LEU A 10 -10.76 -4.87 -15.48
C LEU A 10 -10.15 -5.62 -16.67
N LEU A 11 -8.84 -5.51 -16.89
CA LEU A 11 -8.15 -6.23 -17.97
C LEU A 11 -8.09 -7.74 -17.72
N ASP A 12 -8.05 -8.15 -16.45
CA ASP A 12 -8.06 -9.56 -16.04
C ASP A 12 -9.49 -10.15 -15.96
N ASP A 13 -10.53 -9.40 -16.34
CA ASP A 13 -11.95 -9.77 -16.15
C ASP A 13 -12.24 -10.33 -14.74
N TRP A 14 -11.67 -9.67 -13.71
CA TRP A 14 -11.54 -10.26 -12.38
C TRP A 14 -12.85 -10.23 -11.58
N GLU A 15 -13.30 -11.40 -11.11
CA GLU A 15 -14.40 -11.57 -10.15
C GLU A 15 -15.69 -10.80 -10.54
N THR A 16 -16.20 -9.92 -9.67
CA THR A 16 -17.45 -9.19 -9.89
C THR A 16 -17.24 -7.68 -9.76
N PRO A 17 -18.08 -6.84 -10.40
CA PRO A 17 -17.95 -5.38 -10.31
C PRO A 17 -17.98 -4.82 -8.88
N ALA A 18 -18.68 -5.51 -7.96
CA ALA A 18 -18.70 -5.13 -6.55
C ALA A 18 -17.32 -5.38 -5.88
N LYS A 19 -16.72 -6.56 -6.10
CA LYS A 19 -15.39 -6.90 -5.56
C LYS A 19 -14.29 -6.03 -6.15
N ILE A 20 -14.34 -5.74 -7.46
CA ILE A 20 -13.39 -4.81 -8.12
C ILE A 20 -13.43 -3.44 -7.44
N ARG A 21 -14.63 -2.90 -7.15
CA ARG A 21 -14.76 -1.61 -6.47
C ARG A 21 -14.16 -1.63 -5.07
N ILE A 22 -14.35 -2.70 -4.31
CA ILE A 22 -13.80 -2.84 -2.95
C ILE A 22 -12.26 -2.84 -3.00
N VAL A 23 -11.66 -3.66 -3.87
CA VAL A 23 -10.20 -3.72 -3.99
C VAL A 23 -9.63 -2.40 -4.52
N THR A 24 -10.28 -1.80 -5.52
CA THR A 24 -9.90 -0.48 -6.04
C THR A 24 -9.92 0.58 -4.95
N ALA A 25 -10.97 0.61 -4.12
CA ALA A 25 -11.09 1.54 -3.01
C ALA A 25 -10.00 1.31 -1.95
N LEU A 26 -9.67 0.06 -1.63
CA LEU A 26 -8.57 -0.28 -0.71
C LEU A 26 -7.24 0.31 -1.19
N PHE A 27 -6.91 0.15 -2.48
CA PHE A 27 -5.70 0.72 -3.08
C PHE A 27 -5.73 2.25 -3.17
N ALA A 28 -6.91 2.83 -3.40
CA ALA A 28 -7.08 4.29 -3.43
C ALA A 28 -6.87 4.91 -2.03
N VAL A 29 -7.55 4.37 -1.01
CA VAL A 29 -7.46 4.84 0.38
C VAL A 29 -6.06 4.63 0.94
N GLY A 30 -5.48 3.44 0.74
CA GLY A 30 -4.12 3.16 1.20
C GLY A 30 -3.09 4.15 0.62
N ALA A 31 -3.19 4.46 -0.67
CA ALA A 31 -2.32 5.45 -1.30
C ALA A 31 -2.62 6.89 -0.85
N ALA A 32 -3.89 7.25 -0.64
CA ALA A 32 -4.26 8.58 -0.15
C ALA A 32 -3.69 8.85 1.26
N LEU A 33 -3.72 7.84 2.14
CA LEU A 33 -3.10 7.91 3.47
C LEU A 33 -1.57 7.90 3.40
N ALA A 34 -1.01 7.05 2.52
CA ALA A 34 0.43 6.93 2.36
C ALA A 34 1.08 8.19 1.78
N PHE A 35 0.40 8.92 0.91
CA PHE A 35 0.97 10.06 0.19
C PHE A 35 1.54 11.16 1.12
N PRO A 36 0.77 11.74 2.08
CA PRO A 36 1.33 12.74 3.00
C PRO A 36 2.45 12.17 3.89
N ILE A 37 2.32 10.91 4.35
CA ILE A 37 3.32 10.25 5.19
C ILE A 37 4.63 10.04 4.42
N GLY A 38 4.55 9.52 3.20
CA GLY A 38 5.69 9.28 2.33
C GLY A 38 6.37 10.57 1.89
N LEU A 39 5.61 11.63 1.58
CA LEU A 39 6.17 12.95 1.29
C LEU A 39 6.88 13.56 2.50
N PHE A 40 6.29 13.46 3.70
CA PHE A 40 6.91 13.96 4.91
C PHE A 40 8.23 13.22 5.19
N ALA A 41 8.22 11.89 5.12
CA ALA A 41 9.42 11.07 5.28
C ALA A 41 10.49 11.40 4.22
N ALA A 42 10.08 11.54 2.95
CA ALA A 42 10.99 11.91 1.86
C ALA A 42 11.66 13.25 2.12
N ARG A 43 10.90 14.26 2.57
CA ARG A 43 11.45 15.59 2.92
C ARG A 43 12.46 15.49 4.02
N LEU A 44 12.18 14.75 5.09
CA LEU A 44 13.14 14.56 6.20
C LEU A 44 14.44 13.90 5.73
N VAL A 45 14.34 12.88 4.88
CA VAL A 45 15.51 12.13 4.38
C VAL A 45 16.32 12.96 3.38
N SER A 46 15.69 13.83 2.59
CA SER A 46 16.36 14.57 1.52
C SER A 46 16.77 16.00 1.87
N GLN A 47 16.64 16.45 3.12
CA GLN A 47 16.94 17.84 3.49
C GLN A 47 18.37 18.25 3.11
N GLY A 48 18.50 19.33 2.33
CA GLY A 48 19.79 19.86 1.88
C GLY A 48 20.56 18.94 0.93
N ARG A 49 19.93 17.89 0.41
CA ARG A 49 20.57 16.93 -0.50
C ARG A 49 20.34 17.32 -1.96
N ARG A 50 21.20 16.79 -2.83
CA ARG A 50 21.07 16.94 -4.29
C ARG A 50 19.81 16.27 -4.83
N TRP A 51 19.42 16.66 -6.04
CA TRP A 51 18.17 16.21 -6.67
C TRP A 51 18.09 14.68 -6.84
N GLU A 52 19.22 13.99 -7.10
CA GLU A 52 19.26 12.54 -7.25
C GLU A 52 18.85 11.84 -5.95
N VAL A 53 19.34 12.35 -4.82
CA VAL A 53 19.02 11.84 -3.48
C VAL A 53 17.58 12.18 -3.11
N ALA A 54 17.09 13.38 -3.47
CA ALA A 54 15.70 13.75 -3.27
C ALA A 54 14.73 12.87 -4.07
N PHE A 55 15.08 12.52 -5.30
CA PHE A 55 14.32 11.58 -6.12
C PHE A 55 14.29 10.19 -5.48
N ALA A 56 15.45 9.65 -5.09
CA ALA A 56 15.53 8.33 -4.46
C ALA A 56 14.77 8.28 -3.14
N ALA A 57 14.89 9.31 -2.30
CA ALA A 57 14.15 9.44 -1.04
C ALA A 57 12.64 9.46 -1.30
N ALA A 58 12.17 10.28 -2.24
CA ALA A 58 10.76 10.33 -2.61
C ALA A 58 10.25 8.97 -3.11
N PHE A 59 10.99 8.35 -4.03
CA PHE A 59 10.61 7.08 -4.62
C PHE A 59 10.48 5.98 -3.55
N VAL A 60 11.51 5.81 -2.70
CA VAL A 60 11.53 4.79 -1.65
C VAL A 60 10.49 5.07 -0.57
N CYS A 61 10.40 6.29 -0.06
CA CYS A 61 9.46 6.62 1.01
C CYS A 61 8.01 6.53 0.55
N LEU A 62 7.67 7.01 -0.66
CA LEU A 62 6.32 6.88 -1.21
C LEU A 62 5.98 5.41 -1.50
N ALA A 63 6.92 4.62 -2.04
CA ALA A 63 6.70 3.18 -2.27
C ALA A 63 6.46 2.44 -0.96
N ALA A 64 7.35 2.60 0.02
CA ALA A 64 7.27 1.93 1.30
C ALA A 64 6.00 2.32 2.07
N ALA A 65 5.66 3.61 2.11
CA ALA A 65 4.42 4.08 2.74
C ALA A 65 3.19 3.50 2.02
N THR A 66 3.17 3.51 0.68
CA THR A 66 2.02 3.01 -0.10
C THR A 66 1.82 1.51 0.15
N ILE A 67 2.87 0.71 0.01
CA ILE A 67 2.81 -0.73 0.23
C ILE A 67 2.43 -1.03 1.68
N GLY A 68 3.09 -0.38 2.65
CA GLY A 68 2.86 -0.61 4.07
C GLY A 68 1.43 -0.26 4.50
N LEU A 69 0.91 0.91 4.11
CA LEU A 69 -0.43 1.34 4.48
C LEU A 69 -1.51 0.52 3.77
N THR A 70 -1.37 0.24 2.47
CA THR A 70 -2.35 -0.62 1.77
C THR A 70 -2.33 -2.05 2.32
N ALA A 71 -1.15 -2.64 2.56
CA ALA A 71 -1.03 -3.97 3.17
C ALA A 71 -1.58 -4.01 4.59
N GLY A 72 -1.36 -2.95 5.38
CA GLY A 72 -1.92 -2.81 6.73
C GLY A 72 -3.45 -2.76 6.71
N LEU A 73 -4.05 -1.95 5.84
CA LEU A 73 -5.51 -1.91 5.65
C LEU A 73 -6.06 -3.27 5.20
N PHE A 74 -5.37 -3.93 4.26
CA PHE A 74 -5.71 -5.28 3.83
C PHE A 74 -5.68 -6.27 5.00
N ALA A 75 -4.63 -6.24 5.83
CA ALA A 75 -4.50 -7.12 6.98
C ALA A 75 -5.58 -6.88 8.04
N LEU A 76 -5.96 -5.62 8.27
CA LEU A 76 -7.08 -5.29 9.16
C LEU A 76 -8.42 -5.84 8.62
N GLN A 77 -8.69 -5.66 7.33
CA GLN A 77 -9.89 -6.22 6.70
C GLN A 77 -9.89 -7.74 6.73
N TYR A 78 -8.77 -8.37 6.36
CA TYR A 78 -8.60 -9.82 6.36
C TYR A 78 -8.83 -10.41 7.75
N ARG A 79 -8.24 -9.80 8.77
CA ARG A 79 -8.47 -10.21 10.16
C ARG A 79 -9.91 -10.02 10.60
N SER A 80 -10.53 -8.89 10.27
CA SER A 80 -11.93 -8.61 10.61
C SER A 80 -12.85 -9.67 10.03
N TYR A 81 -12.62 -10.08 8.78
CA TYR A 81 -13.34 -11.17 8.14
C TYR A 81 -13.21 -12.47 8.94
N TYR A 82 -12.01 -12.83 9.42
CA TYR A 82 -11.78 -14.06 10.17
C TYR A 82 -12.06 -13.96 11.68
N ALA A 83 -12.57 -12.83 12.19
CA ALA A 83 -12.65 -12.56 13.63
C ALA A 83 -13.54 -13.55 14.40
N GLU A 84 -14.59 -14.07 13.75
CA GLU A 84 -15.54 -15.01 14.36
C GLU A 84 -14.91 -16.37 14.72
N TRP A 85 -13.80 -16.73 14.06
CA TRP A 85 -13.06 -17.97 14.32
C TRP A 85 -11.89 -17.79 15.29
N HIS A 86 -11.70 -16.58 15.83
CA HIS A 86 -10.64 -16.31 16.81
C HIS A 86 -11.13 -16.49 18.25
N ALA A 87 -10.19 -16.82 19.14
CA ALA A 87 -10.43 -16.89 20.57
C ALA A 87 -10.85 -15.52 21.14
N PRO A 88 -11.40 -15.45 22.37
CA PRO A 88 -11.71 -14.17 23.01
C PRO A 88 -10.48 -13.25 23.07
N ALA A 89 -10.72 -11.95 22.89
CA ALA A 89 -9.67 -10.93 22.86
C ALA A 89 -8.79 -10.98 24.11
N PHE A 90 -7.50 -10.67 23.93
CA PHE A 90 -6.50 -10.61 25.00
C PHE A 90 -6.18 -11.95 25.70
N THR A 91 -6.63 -13.08 25.15
CA THR A 91 -6.11 -14.40 25.52
C THR A 91 -4.78 -14.68 24.82
N ARG A 92 -3.95 -15.56 25.38
CA ARG A 92 -2.68 -15.99 24.74
C ARG A 92 -2.91 -16.54 23.33
N THR A 93 -3.94 -17.35 23.16
CA THR A 93 -4.34 -17.90 21.86
C THR A 93 -4.74 -16.81 20.87
N TRP A 94 -5.52 -15.82 21.30
CA TRP A 94 -5.90 -14.69 20.44
C TRP A 94 -4.69 -13.87 19.99
N VAL A 95 -3.69 -13.65 20.86
CA VAL A 95 -2.46 -12.94 20.48
C VAL A 95 -1.70 -13.71 19.40
N LEU A 96 -1.54 -15.03 19.56
CA LEU A 96 -0.91 -15.86 18.53
C LEU A 96 -1.70 -15.79 17.21
N GLN A 97 -3.03 -15.92 17.25
CA GLN A 97 -3.89 -15.78 16.08
C GLN A 97 -3.77 -14.39 15.44
N PHE A 98 -3.72 -13.31 16.24
CA PHE A 98 -3.52 -11.95 15.75
C PHE A 98 -2.22 -11.83 14.95
N VAL A 99 -1.12 -12.32 15.52
CA VAL A 99 0.20 -12.24 14.87
C VAL A 99 0.19 -13.06 13.57
N PHE A 100 -0.20 -14.33 13.61
CA PHE A 100 -0.12 -15.20 12.44
C PHE A 100 -1.12 -14.81 11.34
N THR A 101 -2.36 -14.44 11.66
CA THR A 101 -3.32 -13.98 10.66
C THR A 101 -2.85 -12.69 10.00
N THR A 102 -2.29 -11.75 10.76
CA THR A 102 -1.70 -10.52 10.20
C THR A 102 -0.53 -10.84 9.28
N LEU A 103 0.42 -11.68 9.71
CA LEU A 103 1.57 -12.07 8.90
C LEU A 103 1.17 -12.77 7.59
N ILE A 104 0.20 -13.67 7.64
CA ILE A 104 -0.35 -14.34 6.45
C ILE A 104 -0.98 -13.32 5.50
N ALA A 105 -1.77 -12.38 6.01
CA ALA A 105 -2.38 -11.35 5.19
C ALA A 105 -1.32 -10.46 4.52
N LEU A 106 -0.28 -10.04 5.25
CA LEU A 106 0.83 -9.27 4.68
C LEU A 106 1.55 -10.05 3.58
N TYR A 107 1.84 -11.33 3.80
CA TYR A 107 2.44 -12.21 2.79
C TYR A 107 1.55 -12.33 1.54
N GLN A 108 0.25 -12.58 1.72
CA GLN A 108 -0.70 -12.64 0.61
C GLN A 108 -0.74 -11.33 -0.18
N PHE A 109 -0.72 -10.19 0.50
CA PHE A 109 -0.68 -8.88 -0.17
C PHE A 109 0.60 -8.69 -0.96
N VAL A 110 1.75 -9.10 -0.43
CA VAL A 110 3.03 -9.02 -1.16
C VAL A 110 2.98 -9.84 -2.45
N VAL A 111 2.48 -11.07 -2.39
CA VAL A 111 2.44 -11.98 -3.55
C VAL A 111 1.38 -11.57 -4.57
N LEU A 112 0.19 -11.20 -4.12
CA LEU A 112 -0.98 -11.00 -5.00
C LEU A 112 -1.35 -9.54 -5.23
N GLY A 113 -1.05 -8.67 -4.27
CA GLY A 113 -1.43 -7.26 -4.28
C GLY A 113 -0.42 -6.37 -5.00
N ILE A 114 0.89 -6.64 -4.85
CA ILE A 114 1.94 -5.77 -5.43
C ILE A 114 1.79 -5.64 -6.95
N ARG A 115 1.43 -6.72 -7.64
CA ARG A 115 1.23 -6.70 -9.10
C ARG A 115 0.19 -5.68 -9.56
N LEU A 116 -0.81 -5.35 -8.73
CA LEU A 116 -1.85 -4.37 -9.06
C LEU A 116 -1.33 -2.92 -9.10
N TYR A 117 -0.12 -2.67 -8.59
CA TYR A 117 0.57 -1.39 -8.78
C TYR A 117 1.20 -1.25 -10.17
N PHE A 118 1.26 -2.30 -10.99
CA PHE A 118 1.92 -2.28 -12.28
C PHE A 118 0.93 -2.31 -13.46
N PRO A 119 1.29 -1.68 -14.60
CA PRO A 119 2.40 -0.74 -14.77
C PRO A 119 2.05 0.70 -14.32
N VAL A 120 0.76 1.04 -14.26
CA VAL A 120 0.29 2.43 -14.13
C VAL A 120 0.71 3.06 -12.80
N GLY A 121 0.59 2.33 -11.68
CA GLY A 121 1.00 2.81 -10.37
C GLY A 121 2.51 3.07 -10.28
N PHE A 122 3.33 2.21 -10.88
CA PHE A 122 4.77 2.39 -10.96
C PHE A 122 5.15 3.67 -11.74
N ILE A 123 4.51 3.92 -12.89
CA ILE A 123 4.72 5.16 -13.67
C ILE A 123 4.33 6.38 -12.83
N ALA A 124 3.20 6.32 -12.14
CA ALA A 124 2.74 7.41 -11.27
C ALA A 124 3.71 7.67 -10.10
N LEU A 125 4.25 6.61 -9.48
CA LEU A 125 5.25 6.72 -8.42
C LEU A 125 6.53 7.39 -8.95
N PHE A 126 7.01 6.97 -10.12
CA PHE A 126 8.18 7.57 -10.77
C PHE A 126 7.96 9.06 -11.06
N ALA A 127 6.81 9.40 -11.65
CA ALA A 127 6.42 10.78 -11.94
C ALA A 127 6.34 11.63 -10.65
N ALA A 128 5.77 11.09 -9.57
CA ALA A 128 5.71 11.76 -8.28
C ALA A 128 7.11 11.99 -7.69
N GLY A 129 8.02 11.02 -7.81
CA GLY A 129 9.42 11.16 -7.39
C GLY A 129 10.15 12.26 -8.16
N VAL A 130 9.99 12.32 -9.49
CA VAL A 130 10.58 13.39 -10.32
C VAL A 130 9.99 14.76 -9.95
N TRP A 131 8.68 14.84 -9.77
CA TRP A 131 7.99 16.06 -9.35
C TRP A 131 8.50 16.56 -7.99
N PHE A 132 8.69 15.66 -7.03
CA PHE A 132 9.24 16.00 -5.71
C PHE A 132 10.68 16.53 -5.81
N ALA A 133 11.55 15.81 -6.53
CA ALA A 133 12.95 16.19 -6.64
C ALA A 133 13.16 17.53 -7.33
N ARG A 134 12.27 17.90 -8.27
CA ARG A 134 12.29 19.21 -8.94
C ARG A 134 11.93 20.38 -8.01
N GLN A 135 11.15 20.14 -6.95
CA GLN A 135 10.80 21.16 -5.95
C GLN A 135 11.91 21.40 -4.91
N GLN A 136 12.87 20.48 -4.80
CA GLN A 136 14.00 20.59 -3.86
C GLN A 136 15.20 21.34 -4.49
N ARG A 137 14.99 22.05 -5.60
CA ARG A 137 16.00 22.90 -6.25
C ARG A 137 16.18 24.21 -5.51
#